data_AF-A0A3M1RLV5-F1
#
_entry.id   AF-A0A3M1RLV5-F1
#
_cell.length_a   1.000
_cell.length_b   1.000
_cell.length_c   1.000
_cell.angle_alpha   90.00
_cell.angle_beta   90.00
_cell.angle_gamma   90.00
#
_symmetry.space_group_name_H-M   'P 1'
#
loop_
_entity.id
_entity.type
_entity.pdbx_description
1 polymer ?
#
loop_
_entity_poly.entity_id
_entity_poly.type
_entity_poly.pdbx_seq_one_letter_code
_entity_poly.pdbx_strand_id
1 'polypeptide(L)'
;MARRKIPVYLDIDLLECSPVGIPSYPDAHKGIMEQISKAKWTTAYINDLPDSSFAVIERGGKKDSEGKTVPRTYRHLPYKDADGKVDLPHLRNALARMNQIVAVSPDDSTDRIRAAAKRVLSSVAERYLKTQQEEKMAKDVLKQEGSEMVEQPSEKEQPAEPDKKEEVSEEVAQTETTLQEETTAESEQKEASNSVEDLKKEFNTVKKELDELKELKKGLIAELNKTLDEIRVLRKGYSDLDKNVSSDIEVPKYEKGMDENKFFEKVGLALEKSGLFKV
;
A
#
# COMPACT_ATOMS: atom_id res chain seq x y z
N MET A 1 -10.81 -2.27 51.72
CA MET A 1 -11.69 -2.01 50.57
C MET A 1 -11.86 -0.50 50.41
N ALA A 2 -11.11 0.13 49.51
CA ALA A 2 -11.19 1.57 49.26
C ALA A 2 -11.66 1.79 47.82
N ARG A 3 -12.92 2.20 47.64
CA ARG A 3 -13.47 2.56 46.32
C ARG A 3 -12.96 3.95 45.96
N ARG A 4 -12.04 4.03 44.98
CA ARG A 4 -11.66 5.30 44.36
C ARG A 4 -12.84 5.79 43.52
N LYS A 5 -13.39 6.95 43.88
CA LYS A 5 -14.35 7.70 43.07
C LYS A 5 -13.65 8.11 41.77
N ILE A 6 -14.20 7.70 40.64
CA ILE A 6 -13.80 8.19 39.31
C ILE A 6 -14.47 9.56 39.14
N PRO A 7 -13.72 10.65 38.88
CA PRO A 7 -14.32 11.94 38.56
C PRO A 7 -14.95 11.86 37.17
N VAL A 8 -16.25 12.15 37.12
CA VAL A 8 -17.02 12.32 35.89
C VAL A 8 -16.47 13.58 35.21
N TYR A 9 -15.79 13.39 34.07
CA TYR A 9 -15.23 14.51 33.32
C TYR A 9 -16.36 15.26 32.61
N LEU A 10 -16.19 16.58 32.62
CA LEU A 10 -17.15 17.61 32.25
C LEU A 10 -17.76 17.44 30.87
N ASP A 11 -19.04 17.83 30.81
CA ASP A 11 -19.77 18.21 29.62
C ASP A 11 -18.89 19.04 28.68
N ILE A 12 -18.48 18.43 27.57
CA ILE A 12 -17.99 19.18 26.42
C ILE A 12 -19.24 19.74 25.78
N ASP A 13 -19.52 21.01 26.05
CA ASP A 13 -20.49 21.81 25.31
C ASP A 13 -20.26 21.55 23.82
N LEU A 14 -21.23 20.86 23.21
CA LEU A 14 -21.47 20.87 21.78
C LEU A 14 -21.84 22.31 21.39
N LEU A 15 -20.83 23.18 21.38
CA LEU A 15 -20.87 24.42 20.64
C LEU A 15 -21.16 24.03 19.19
N GLU A 16 -22.34 24.45 18.77
CA GLU A 16 -22.84 24.47 17.40
C GLU A 16 -21.74 24.97 16.47
N CYS A 17 -20.95 24.04 15.94
CA CYS A 17 -20.11 24.29 14.79
C CYS A 17 -21.08 24.42 13.62
N SER A 18 -21.60 25.63 13.45
CA SER A 18 -22.24 26.06 12.22
C SER A 18 -21.41 25.52 11.06
N PRO A 19 -22.00 24.83 10.08
CA PRO A 19 -21.27 24.32 8.94
C PRO A 19 -20.74 25.53 8.17
N VAL A 20 -19.51 25.93 8.49
CA VAL A 20 -18.74 26.86 7.66
C VAL A 20 -18.68 26.17 6.32
N GLY A 21 -19.49 26.68 5.38
CA GLY A 21 -19.64 26.10 4.06
C GLY A 21 -18.25 25.96 3.46
N ILE A 22 -17.74 24.72 3.46
CA ILE A 22 -16.53 24.37 2.75
C ILE A 22 -16.86 24.74 1.30
N PRO A 23 -16.20 25.74 0.70
CA PRO A 23 -16.46 26.10 -0.67
C PRO A 23 -16.17 24.85 -1.51
N SER A 24 -17.23 24.23 -2.01
CA SER A 24 -17.15 23.15 -2.99
C SER A 24 -16.50 23.78 -4.22
N TYR A 25 -15.21 23.55 -4.40
CA TYR A 25 -14.44 23.94 -5.57
C TYR A 25 -14.50 22.76 -6.57
N PRO A 26 -15.51 22.68 -7.45
CA PRO A 26 -15.71 21.53 -8.34
C PRO A 26 -14.54 21.28 -9.30
N ASP A 27 -13.72 22.30 -9.60
CA ASP A 27 -12.68 22.19 -10.62
C ASP A 27 -11.34 21.63 -10.12
N ALA A 28 -10.97 21.81 -8.85
CA ALA A 28 -9.71 21.28 -8.32
C ALA A 28 -9.76 19.77 -8.05
N HIS A 29 -10.95 19.23 -7.76
CA HIS A 29 -11.14 17.80 -7.51
C HIS A 29 -11.05 16.95 -8.77
N LYS A 30 -11.40 17.49 -9.95
CA LYS A 30 -11.38 16.74 -11.22
C LYS A 30 -9.97 16.33 -11.61
N GLY A 31 -9.00 17.25 -11.48
CA GLY A 31 -7.59 16.97 -11.75
C GLY A 31 -6.99 15.94 -10.78
N ILE A 32 -7.29 16.04 -9.49
CA ILE A 32 -6.80 15.10 -8.47
C ILE A 32 -7.43 13.71 -8.65
N MET A 33 -8.74 13.63 -8.91
CA MET A 33 -9.43 12.36 -9.16
C MET A 33 -8.94 11.68 -10.45
N GLU A 34 -8.64 12.45 -11.50
CA GLU A 34 -8.09 11.91 -12.73
C GLU A 34 -6.67 11.35 -12.52
N GLN A 35 -5.82 12.04 -11.77
CA GLN A 35 -4.48 11.55 -11.38
C GLN A 35 -4.56 10.29 -10.51
N ILE A 36 -5.48 10.25 -9.54
CA ILE A 36 -5.73 9.07 -8.69
C ILE A 36 -6.23 7.89 -9.54
N SER A 37 -7.08 8.15 -10.54
CA SER A 37 -7.61 7.11 -11.43
C SER A 37 -6.55 6.55 -12.38
N LYS A 38 -5.66 7.40 -12.94
CA LYS A 38 -4.52 6.96 -13.77
C LYS A 38 -3.47 6.22 -12.95
N ALA A 39 -3.32 6.54 -11.67
CA ALA A 39 -2.43 5.84 -10.75
C ALA A 39 -2.91 4.44 -10.36
N LYS A 40 -4.17 4.06 -10.64
CA LYS A 40 -4.73 2.75 -10.28
C LYS A 40 -5.07 1.95 -11.52
N TRP A 41 -4.15 1.08 -11.95
CA TRP A 41 -4.43 0.14 -13.03
C TRP A 41 -5.59 -0.81 -12.70
N THR A 42 -6.42 -1.08 -13.72
CA THR A 42 -7.50 -2.06 -13.62
C THR A 42 -6.92 -3.48 -13.65
N THR A 43 -7.63 -4.45 -13.07
CA THR A 43 -7.22 -5.86 -13.11
C THR A 43 -7.15 -6.39 -14.55
N ALA A 44 -8.06 -5.95 -15.42
CA ALA A 44 -8.04 -6.28 -16.84
C ALA A 44 -6.76 -5.77 -17.52
N TYR A 45 -6.39 -4.50 -17.28
CA TYR A 45 -5.16 -3.92 -17.81
C TYR A 45 -3.91 -4.66 -17.33
N ILE A 46 -3.80 -4.90 -16.01
CA ILE A 46 -2.67 -5.67 -15.43
C ILE A 46 -2.59 -7.07 -16.03
N ASN A 47 -3.73 -7.70 -16.29
CA ASN A 47 -3.74 -9.05 -16.85
C ASN A 47 -3.23 -9.11 -18.29
N ASP A 48 -3.41 -8.02 -19.04
CA ASP A 48 -2.97 -7.91 -20.42
C ASP A 48 -1.49 -7.54 -20.57
N LEU A 49 -0.87 -7.01 -19.51
CA LEU A 49 0.55 -6.65 -19.53
C LEU A 49 1.46 -7.83 -19.88
N PRO A 50 2.55 -7.56 -20.63
CA PRO A 50 3.55 -8.57 -20.91
C PRO A 50 4.33 -8.92 -19.64
N ASP A 51 4.90 -10.11 -19.64
CA ASP A 51 5.68 -10.63 -18.52
C ASP A 51 6.90 -9.75 -18.17
N SER A 52 7.44 -9.00 -19.14
CA SER A 52 8.52 -8.02 -18.94
C SER A 52 8.14 -6.82 -18.07
N SER A 53 6.84 -6.60 -17.84
CA SER A 53 6.32 -5.49 -17.04
C SER A 53 6.23 -5.78 -15.54
N PHE A 54 6.49 -7.03 -15.15
CA PHE A 54 6.48 -7.49 -13.76
C PHE A 54 7.91 -7.62 -13.23
N ALA A 55 8.09 -7.35 -11.93
CA ALA A 55 9.41 -7.41 -11.31
C ALA A 55 9.94 -8.84 -11.20
N VAL A 56 9.04 -9.81 -10.98
CA VAL A 56 9.38 -11.22 -10.82
C VAL A 56 8.21 -12.11 -11.25
N ILE A 57 8.57 -13.26 -11.81
CA ILE A 57 7.63 -14.30 -12.22
C ILE A 57 8.03 -15.60 -11.52
N GLU A 58 7.05 -16.28 -10.94
CA GLU A 58 7.26 -17.59 -10.31
C GLU A 58 7.48 -18.70 -11.36
N ARG A 59 8.25 -19.71 -10.95
CA ARG A 59 8.45 -20.97 -11.69
C ARG A 59 7.19 -21.82 -11.59
N GLY A 60 7.02 -22.71 -12.56
CA GLY A 60 5.86 -23.61 -12.66
C GLY A 60 4.73 -23.08 -13.56
N GLY A 61 4.81 -21.83 -14.01
CA GLY A 61 3.88 -21.27 -14.98
C GLY A 61 4.17 -21.70 -16.42
N LYS A 62 3.11 -21.87 -17.23
CA LYS A 62 3.22 -22.10 -18.67
C LYS A 62 2.92 -20.81 -19.44
N LYS A 63 3.56 -20.64 -20.59
CA LYS A 63 3.24 -19.55 -21.51
C LYS A 63 1.98 -19.88 -22.30
N ASP A 64 1.09 -18.90 -22.45
CA ASP A 64 -0.03 -18.99 -23.37
C ASP A 64 0.38 -18.66 -24.82
N SER A 65 -0.60 -18.62 -25.73
CA SER A 65 -0.43 -18.25 -27.14
C SER A 65 0.10 -16.83 -27.34
N GLU A 66 -0.02 -15.97 -26.33
CA GLU A 66 0.44 -14.58 -26.34
C GLU A 66 1.78 -14.40 -25.62
N GLY A 67 2.40 -15.49 -25.14
CA GLY A 67 3.69 -15.46 -24.46
C GLY A 67 3.64 -14.98 -22.99
N LYS A 68 2.45 -14.87 -22.41
CA LYS A 68 2.20 -14.42 -21.03
C LYS A 68 2.10 -15.63 -20.09
N THR A 69 2.58 -15.51 -18.85
CA THR A 69 2.58 -16.63 -17.89
C THR A 69 1.18 -16.93 -17.35
N VAL A 70 0.81 -18.22 -17.33
CA VAL A 70 -0.42 -18.77 -16.77
C VAL A 70 -0.05 -19.80 -15.68
N PRO A 71 -0.65 -19.72 -14.48
CA PRO A 71 -1.67 -18.76 -14.04
C PRO A 71 -1.13 -17.33 -13.86
N ARG A 72 -2.01 -16.33 -14.03
CA ARG A 72 -1.63 -14.91 -13.91
C ARG A 72 -1.16 -14.51 -12.50
N THR A 73 -1.52 -15.30 -11.50
CA THR A 73 -1.12 -15.15 -10.10
C THR A 73 0.38 -15.30 -9.87
N TYR A 74 1.12 -15.91 -10.81
CA TYR A 74 2.57 -16.05 -10.74
C TYR A 74 3.33 -14.78 -11.14
N ARG A 75 2.64 -13.74 -11.59
CA ARG A 75 3.23 -12.47 -12.01
C ARG A 75 3.11 -11.45 -10.88
N HIS A 76 4.24 -10.97 -10.37
CA HIS A 76 4.28 -10.13 -9.17
C HIS A 76 4.80 -8.73 -9.44
N LEU A 77 4.21 -7.75 -8.74
CA LEU A 77 4.63 -6.34 -8.70
C LEU A 77 4.80 -5.74 -10.10
N PRO A 78 3.69 -5.41 -10.79
CA PRO A 78 3.76 -4.70 -12.06
C PRO A 78 4.32 -3.29 -11.83
N TYR A 79 5.27 -2.88 -12.66
CA TYR A 79 5.95 -1.57 -12.53
C TYR A 79 6.24 -0.88 -13.87
N LYS A 80 5.96 -1.56 -14.99
CA LYS A 80 6.02 -0.96 -16.32
C LYS A 80 4.65 -0.99 -17.00
N ASP A 81 4.43 -0.06 -17.90
CA ASP A 81 3.26 -0.04 -18.77
C ASP A 81 3.36 -1.10 -19.89
N ALA A 82 2.37 -1.08 -20.79
CA ALA A 82 2.32 -1.97 -21.95
C ALA A 82 3.46 -1.71 -22.96
N ASP A 83 3.96 -0.48 -23.03
CA ASP A 83 5.09 -0.09 -23.89
C ASP A 83 6.45 -0.46 -23.26
N GLY A 84 6.46 -0.97 -22.02
CA GLY A 84 7.65 -1.33 -21.27
C GLY A 84 8.36 -0.15 -20.58
N LYS A 85 7.74 1.03 -20.56
CA LYS A 85 8.25 2.20 -19.83
C LYS A 85 7.95 2.06 -18.34
N VAL A 86 8.85 2.58 -17.52
CA VAL A 86 8.72 2.52 -16.06
C VAL A 86 7.68 3.53 -15.59
N ASP A 87 6.68 3.06 -14.85
CA ASP A 87 5.66 3.92 -14.26
C ASP A 87 5.97 4.19 -12.77
N LEU A 88 6.19 5.46 -12.42
CA LEU A 88 6.71 5.86 -11.11
C LEU A 88 5.77 5.57 -9.94
N PRO A 89 4.46 5.92 -10.00
CA PRO A 89 3.48 5.47 -9.02
C PRO A 89 3.54 3.97 -8.74
N HIS A 90 3.59 3.14 -9.78
CA HIS A 90 3.59 1.69 -9.65
C HIS A 90 4.94 1.15 -9.19
N LEU A 91 6.06 1.75 -9.60
CA LEU A 91 7.40 1.42 -9.08
C LEU A 91 7.50 1.66 -7.57
N ARG A 92 6.99 2.80 -7.08
CA ARG A 92 6.97 3.11 -5.63
C ARG A 92 6.10 2.11 -4.87
N ASN A 93 4.92 1.80 -5.40
CA ASN A 93 4.03 0.80 -4.81
C ASN A 93 4.67 -0.60 -4.80
N ALA A 94 5.36 -0.98 -5.87
CA ALA A 94 6.09 -2.23 -5.98
C ALA A 94 7.17 -2.36 -4.91
N LEU A 95 7.99 -1.32 -4.72
CA LEU A 95 9.01 -1.28 -3.67
C LEU A 95 8.41 -1.41 -2.26
N ALA A 96 7.30 -0.72 -1.99
CA ALA A 96 6.62 -0.77 -0.70
C ALA A 96 6.04 -2.16 -0.38
N ARG A 97 5.55 -2.88 -1.41
CA ARG A 97 4.89 -4.18 -1.27
C ARG A 97 5.81 -5.39 -1.43
N MET A 98 7.08 -5.18 -1.77
CA MET A 98 8.05 -6.24 -2.01
C MET A 98 8.15 -7.25 -0.87
N ASN A 99 8.17 -6.78 0.37
CA ASN A 99 8.29 -7.65 1.55
C ASN A 99 7.02 -8.46 1.84
N GLN A 100 5.89 -8.09 1.24
CA GLN A 100 4.59 -8.72 1.46
C GLN A 100 4.34 -9.90 0.51
N ILE A 101 5.20 -10.13 -0.50
CA ILE A 101 5.02 -11.21 -1.46
C ILE A 101 5.14 -12.57 -0.76
N VAL A 102 4.21 -13.46 -1.10
CA VAL A 102 4.20 -14.88 -0.69
C VAL A 102 4.18 -15.73 -1.96
N ALA A 103 4.99 -16.79 -1.97
CA ALA A 103 5.06 -17.73 -3.08
C ALA A 103 3.74 -18.50 -3.18
N VAL A 104 3.19 -18.59 -4.39
CA VAL A 104 1.96 -19.36 -4.65
C VAL A 104 2.29 -20.73 -5.25
N SER A 105 3.34 -20.79 -6.06
CA SER A 105 3.86 -22.01 -6.68
C SER A 105 4.67 -22.85 -5.68
N PRO A 106 4.54 -24.20 -5.71
CA PRO A 106 5.40 -25.09 -4.92
C PRO A 106 6.86 -25.09 -5.39
N ASP A 107 7.13 -24.64 -6.62
CA ASP A 107 8.46 -24.69 -7.24
C ASP A 107 9.38 -23.52 -6.84
N ASP A 108 8.88 -22.56 -6.06
CA ASP A 108 9.61 -21.36 -5.66
C ASP A 108 9.48 -21.04 -4.18
N SER A 109 10.53 -20.42 -3.63
CA SER A 109 10.55 -19.91 -2.26
C SER A 109 10.22 -18.42 -2.21
N THR A 110 9.56 -18.00 -1.13
CA THR A 110 9.26 -16.58 -0.85
C THR A 110 10.51 -15.71 -0.90
N ASP A 111 11.60 -16.21 -0.34
CA ASP A 111 12.85 -15.46 -0.22
C ASP A 111 13.51 -15.23 -1.58
N ARG A 112 13.46 -16.24 -2.46
CA ARG A 112 13.96 -16.11 -3.83
C ARG A 112 13.16 -15.05 -4.60
N ILE A 113 11.84 -15.07 -4.47
CA ILE A 113 10.95 -14.12 -5.15
C ILE A 113 11.22 -12.69 -4.67
N ARG A 114 11.33 -12.50 -3.34
CA ARG A 114 11.64 -11.18 -2.74
C ARG A 114 13.02 -10.68 -3.14
N ALA A 115 14.03 -11.54 -3.10
CA ALA A 115 15.39 -11.19 -3.50
C ALA A 115 15.48 -10.81 -4.99
N ALA A 116 14.78 -11.56 -5.86
CA ALA A 116 14.70 -11.27 -7.28
C ALA A 116 14.00 -9.92 -7.54
N ALA A 117 12.83 -9.70 -6.91
CA ALA A 117 12.11 -8.44 -6.99
C ALA A 117 12.96 -7.25 -6.51
N LYS A 118 13.66 -7.40 -5.37
CA LYS A 118 14.55 -6.36 -4.82
C LYS A 118 15.62 -5.96 -5.82
N ARG A 119 16.32 -6.94 -6.37
CA ARG A 119 17.40 -6.69 -7.34
C ARG A 119 16.90 -5.91 -8.55
N VAL A 120 15.75 -6.30 -9.10
CA VAL A 120 15.18 -5.63 -10.28
C VAL A 120 14.72 -4.21 -9.91
N LEU A 121 13.88 -4.07 -8.89
CA LEU A 121 13.27 -2.79 -8.54
C LEU A 121 14.28 -1.76 -8.03
N SER A 122 15.24 -2.16 -7.18
CA SER A 122 16.30 -1.27 -6.71
C SER A 122 17.17 -0.78 -7.87
N SER A 123 17.55 -1.66 -8.80
CA SER A 123 18.35 -1.26 -9.96
C SER A 123 17.62 -0.26 -10.87
N VAL A 124 16.30 -0.41 -11.03
CA VAL A 124 15.47 0.50 -11.81
C VAL A 124 15.34 1.84 -11.10
N ALA A 125 15.12 1.84 -9.79
CA ALA A 125 15.01 3.05 -8.98
C ALA A 125 16.32 3.86 -8.96
N GLU A 126 17.47 3.19 -8.80
CA GLU A 126 18.79 3.82 -8.84
C GLU A 126 19.07 4.49 -10.19
N ARG A 127 18.77 3.79 -11.30
CA ARG A 127 18.89 4.36 -12.65
C ARG A 127 18.04 5.62 -12.79
N TYR A 128 16.81 5.60 -12.29
CA TYR A 128 15.90 6.74 -12.36
C TYR A 128 16.42 7.95 -11.56
N LEU A 129 16.95 7.71 -10.35
CA LEU A 129 17.54 8.77 -9.53
C LEU A 129 18.75 9.41 -10.21
N LYS A 130 19.60 8.61 -10.86
CA LYS A 130 20.76 9.09 -11.59
C LYS A 130 20.36 9.99 -12.76
N THR A 131 19.40 9.58 -13.59
CA THR A 131 18.90 10.44 -14.69
C THR A 131 18.32 11.75 -14.18
N GLN A 132 17.59 11.73 -13.06
CA GLN A 132 17.03 12.95 -12.47
C GLN A 132 18.11 13.91 -11.93
N GLN A 133 19.20 13.37 -11.38
CA GLN A 133 20.34 14.19 -10.94
C GLN A 133 21.06 14.83 -12.14
N GLU A 134 21.32 14.04 -13.19
CA GLU A 134 21.95 14.53 -14.42
C GLU A 134 21.10 15.60 -15.12
N GLU A 135 19.77 15.40 -15.21
CA GLU A 135 18.84 16.39 -15.76
C GLU A 135 18.80 17.70 -14.96
N LYS A 136 18.90 17.61 -13.62
CA LYS A 136 18.96 18.80 -12.77
C LYS A 136 20.27 19.56 -12.95
N MET A 137 21.40 18.86 -12.90
CA MET A 137 22.72 19.45 -13.12
C MET A 137 22.82 20.09 -14.51
N ALA A 138 22.28 19.44 -15.55
CA ALA A 138 22.27 19.99 -16.91
C ALA A 138 21.42 21.27 -17.01
N LYS A 139 20.27 21.33 -16.33
CA LYS A 139 19.43 22.54 -16.28
C LYS A 139 20.07 23.68 -15.51
N ASP A 140 20.81 23.36 -14.44
CA ASP A 140 21.51 24.36 -13.63
C ASP A 140 22.68 24.99 -14.42
N VAL A 141 23.43 24.20 -15.19
CA VAL A 141 24.48 24.70 -16.11
C VAL A 141 23.87 25.61 -17.18
N LEU A 142 22.78 25.19 -17.83
CA LEU A 142 22.11 26.01 -18.86
C LEU A 142 21.55 27.33 -18.31
N LYS A 143 21.19 27.36 -17.02
CA LYS A 143 20.68 28.56 -16.34
C LYS A 143 21.79 29.52 -15.93
N GLN A 144 23.01 29.02 -15.70
CA GLN A 144 24.19 29.85 -15.45
C GLN A 144 24.69 30.51 -16.75
N GLU A 145 24.67 29.79 -17.88
CA GLU A 145 25.07 30.33 -19.20
C GLU A 145 24.03 31.31 -19.80
N GLY A 146 22.76 31.24 -19.37
CA GLY A 146 21.71 32.17 -19.82
C GLY A 146 21.69 33.54 -19.12
N SER A 147 22.53 33.74 -18.09
CA SER A 147 22.62 35.02 -17.35
C SER A 147 23.80 35.90 -17.78
N GLU A 148 24.65 35.41 -18.66
CA GLU A 148 25.90 36.10 -19.00
C GLU A 148 26.19 35.86 -20.49
N MET A 149 25.52 36.64 -21.36
CA MET A 149 26.03 37.11 -22.67
C MET A 149 24.91 37.74 -23.53
N VAL A 150 24.75 39.06 -23.41
CA VAL A 150 24.65 39.94 -24.59
C VAL A 150 25.81 40.92 -24.50
N GLU A 151 26.95 40.53 -25.06
CA GLU A 151 27.77 41.38 -25.92
C GLU A 151 28.94 40.55 -26.47
N GLN A 152 28.92 40.35 -27.78
CA GLN A 152 30.12 40.07 -28.59
C GLN A 152 31.01 41.32 -28.59
N PRO A 153 32.36 41.21 -28.64
CA PRO A 153 33.00 40.89 -29.91
C PRO A 153 34.27 40.01 -29.87
N SER A 154 34.62 39.64 -31.08
CA SER A 154 35.60 38.72 -31.62
C SER A 154 37.09 38.96 -31.37
N GLU A 155 37.83 37.88 -31.66
CA GLU A 155 39.16 37.78 -32.30
C GLU A 155 40.42 37.61 -31.42
N LYS A 156 41.06 36.44 -31.69
CA LYS A 156 42.50 36.15 -31.90
C LYS A 156 43.36 35.53 -30.77
N GLU A 157 43.76 34.31 -31.12
CA GLU A 157 45.13 33.74 -31.16
C GLU A 157 45.90 33.38 -29.86
N GLN A 158 46.52 32.20 -29.98
CA GLN A 158 47.33 31.41 -29.04
C GLN A 158 48.71 32.05 -28.72
N PRO A 159 49.71 31.34 -28.14
CA PRO A 159 49.82 30.69 -26.81
C PRO A 159 51.14 31.09 -26.09
N ALA A 160 51.27 30.88 -24.77
CA ALA A 160 52.59 30.75 -24.11
C ALA A 160 52.51 30.14 -22.70
N GLU A 161 53.12 28.96 -22.53
CA GLU A 161 53.83 28.53 -21.30
C GLU A 161 55.07 29.45 -21.07
N PRO A 162 55.65 29.61 -19.85
CA PRO A 162 56.13 28.49 -19.02
C PRO A 162 56.18 28.67 -17.47
N ASP A 163 56.18 27.52 -16.77
CA ASP A 163 57.13 27.09 -15.72
C ASP A 163 57.49 28.02 -14.53
N LYS A 164 57.09 27.63 -13.29
CA LYS A 164 58.02 27.45 -12.13
C LYS A 164 57.34 27.08 -10.78
N LYS A 165 58.01 26.13 -10.14
CA LYS A 165 58.10 25.67 -8.73
C LYS A 165 57.75 26.69 -7.62
N GLU A 166 57.18 26.21 -6.50
CA GLU A 166 57.89 26.07 -5.20
C GLU A 166 56.96 25.52 -4.08
N GLU A 167 57.49 24.56 -3.32
CA GLU A 167 57.03 24.09 -2.01
C GLU A 167 57.17 25.20 -0.96
N VAL A 168 56.25 25.33 0.00
CA VAL A 168 56.59 25.62 1.41
C VAL A 168 55.56 24.98 2.35
N SER A 169 56.10 24.15 3.23
CA SER A 169 55.58 23.60 4.48
C SER A 169 55.28 24.68 5.53
N GLU A 170 54.24 24.51 6.35
CA GLU A 170 54.34 24.93 7.75
C GLU A 170 53.44 24.11 8.68
N GLU A 171 54.06 23.74 9.78
CA GLU A 171 53.72 22.70 10.74
C GLU A 171 53.48 23.40 12.10
N VAL A 172 52.68 22.77 12.97
CA VAL A 172 52.68 22.94 14.43
C VAL A 172 52.22 24.30 15.01
N ALA A 173 50.96 24.35 15.45
CA ALA A 173 50.57 24.97 16.74
C ALA A 173 49.07 24.77 17.01
N GLN A 174 48.69 23.69 17.69
CA GLN A 174 47.48 23.60 18.53
C GLN A 174 47.39 22.21 19.19
N THR A 175 48.28 21.95 20.13
CA THR A 175 48.19 20.81 21.07
C THR A 175 48.48 21.32 22.47
N GLU A 176 47.58 22.12 23.04
CA GLU A 176 47.65 22.51 24.46
C GLU A 176 46.29 23.01 24.99
N THR A 177 45.22 22.26 24.73
CA THR A 177 43.93 22.39 25.43
C THR A 177 43.31 21.01 25.57
N THR A 178 43.94 20.14 26.36
CA THR A 178 43.46 18.77 26.59
C THR A 178 43.77 18.33 28.01
N LEU A 179 43.20 19.01 29.02
CA LEU A 179 43.28 18.57 30.43
C LEU A 179 42.19 19.19 31.35
N GLN A 180 41.03 19.58 30.82
CA GLN A 180 39.84 19.97 31.61
C GLN A 180 38.51 19.38 31.11
N GLU A 181 38.49 18.53 30.08
CA GLU A 181 37.26 17.92 29.52
C GLU A 181 36.94 16.50 30.04
N GLU A 182 37.79 15.90 30.87
CA GLU A 182 37.58 14.52 31.35
C GLU A 182 36.58 14.40 32.52
N THR A 183 36.11 15.49 33.13
CA THR A 183 35.17 15.44 34.26
C THR A 183 33.70 15.68 33.88
N THR A 184 33.40 16.09 32.65
CA THR A 184 32.03 16.23 32.12
C THR A 184 31.55 15.00 31.33
N ALA A 185 32.45 14.15 30.84
CA ALA A 185 32.10 12.93 30.10
C ALA A 185 31.51 11.81 30.98
N GLU A 186 31.83 11.76 32.28
CA GLU A 186 31.33 10.71 33.19
C GLU A 186 29.90 10.96 33.69
N SER A 187 29.40 12.20 33.71
CA SER A 187 28.00 12.49 34.08
C SER A 187 27.03 12.17 32.94
N GLU A 188 27.42 12.42 31.69
CA GLU A 188 26.60 12.10 30.51
C GLU A 188 26.44 10.59 30.29
N GLN A 189 27.48 9.80 30.61
CA GLN A 189 27.39 8.34 30.54
C GLN A 189 26.41 7.73 31.57
N LYS A 190 26.25 8.35 32.75
CA LYS A 190 25.29 7.90 33.77
C LYS A 190 23.85 8.25 33.40
N GLU A 191 23.61 9.40 32.81
CA GLU A 191 22.27 9.77 32.32
C GLU A 191 21.83 8.89 31.14
N ALA A 192 22.75 8.57 30.23
CA ALA A 192 22.47 7.64 29.13
C ALA A 192 22.13 6.22 29.64
N SER A 193 22.77 5.74 30.70
CA SER A 193 22.50 4.42 31.28
C SER A 193 21.08 4.31 31.86
N ASN A 194 20.62 5.34 32.58
CA ASN A 194 19.27 5.34 33.17
C ASN A 194 18.17 5.37 32.09
N SER A 195 18.38 6.14 31.02
CA SER A 195 17.44 6.21 29.90
C SER A 195 17.28 4.86 29.18
N VAL A 196 18.37 4.10 29.02
CA VAL A 196 18.33 2.76 28.41
C VAL A 196 17.55 1.76 29.27
N GLU A 197 17.60 1.86 30.59
CA GLU A 197 16.82 0.99 31.48
C GLU A 197 15.32 1.26 31.39
N ASP A 198 14.92 2.52 31.31
CA ASP A 198 13.50 2.88 31.18
C ASP A 198 12.93 2.46 29.82
N LEU A 199 13.69 2.64 28.74
CA LEU A 199 13.32 2.12 27.41
C LEU A 199 13.17 0.60 27.40
N LYS A 200 14.01 -0.14 28.14
CA LYS A 200 13.85 -1.60 28.28
C LYS A 200 12.56 -1.98 29.00
N LYS A 201 12.13 -1.21 30.01
CA LYS A 201 10.87 -1.44 30.72
C LYS A 201 9.67 -1.17 29.80
N GLU A 202 9.71 -0.07 29.05
CA GLU A 202 8.68 0.25 28.05
C GLU A 202 8.59 -0.83 26.98
N PHE A 203 9.73 -1.27 26.43
CA PHE A 203 9.77 -2.33 25.43
C PHE A 203 9.14 -3.65 25.94
N ASN A 204 9.44 -4.04 27.17
CA ASN A 204 8.85 -5.22 27.77
C ASN A 204 7.33 -5.08 28.00
N THR A 205 6.87 -3.86 28.29
CA THR A 205 5.45 -3.55 28.47
C THR A 205 4.71 -3.66 27.13
N VAL A 206 5.22 -3.02 26.08
CA VAL A 206 4.68 -3.11 24.71
C VAL A 206 4.68 -4.54 24.20
N LYS A 207 5.72 -5.32 24.51
CA LYS A 207 5.79 -6.75 24.15
C LYS A 207 4.66 -7.55 24.80
N LYS A 208 4.35 -7.26 26.07
CA LYS A 208 3.24 -7.91 26.78
C LYS A 208 1.89 -7.55 26.16
N GLU A 209 1.65 -6.27 25.88
CA GLU A 209 0.43 -5.80 25.21
C GLU A 209 0.26 -6.44 23.82
N LEU A 210 1.37 -6.60 23.08
CA LEU A 210 1.36 -7.26 21.78
C LEU A 210 0.92 -8.73 21.88
N ASP A 211 1.35 -9.44 22.91
CA ASP A 211 0.97 -10.84 23.11
C ASP A 211 -0.48 -10.97 23.60
N GLU A 212 -0.96 -10.06 24.44
CA GLU A 212 -2.38 -9.96 24.80
C GLU A 212 -3.28 -9.71 23.57
N LEU A 213 -2.87 -8.82 22.67
CA LEU A 213 -3.60 -8.50 21.45
C LEU A 213 -3.64 -9.69 20.46
N LYS A 214 -2.58 -10.51 20.40
CA LYS A 214 -2.57 -11.74 19.61
C LYS A 214 -3.57 -12.77 20.12
N GLU A 215 -3.68 -12.94 21.44
CA GLU A 215 -4.65 -13.85 22.03
C GLU A 215 -6.09 -13.37 21.81
N LEU A 216 -6.35 -12.06 21.95
CA LEU A 216 -7.66 -11.48 21.61
C LEU A 216 -8.02 -11.71 20.13
N LYS A 217 -7.08 -11.50 19.21
CA LYS A 217 -7.29 -11.76 17.78
C LYS A 217 -7.64 -13.22 17.51
N LYS A 218 -6.95 -14.15 18.17
CA LYS A 218 -7.20 -15.59 18.06
C LYS A 218 -8.60 -15.96 18.57
N GLY A 219 -9.03 -15.38 19.69
CA GLY A 219 -10.39 -15.52 20.21
C GLY A 219 -11.45 -15.05 19.23
N LEU A 220 -11.27 -13.84 18.66
CA LEU A 220 -12.22 -13.29 17.70
C LEU A 220 -12.34 -14.14 16.42
N ILE A 221 -11.23 -14.70 15.93
CA ILE A 221 -11.25 -15.62 14.79
C ILE A 221 -12.04 -16.90 15.11
N ALA A 222 -11.90 -17.43 16.34
CA ALA A 222 -12.65 -18.61 16.76
C ALA A 222 -14.15 -18.33 16.83
N GLU A 223 -14.56 -17.18 17.37
CA GLU A 223 -15.97 -16.75 17.38
C GLU A 223 -16.53 -16.57 15.97
N LEU A 224 -15.77 -15.90 15.09
CA LEU A 224 -16.17 -15.72 13.70
C LEU A 224 -16.41 -17.07 13.00
N ASN A 225 -15.50 -18.03 13.17
CA ASN A 225 -15.66 -19.36 12.57
C ASN A 225 -16.89 -20.10 13.12
N LYS A 226 -17.16 -19.99 14.42
CA LYS A 226 -18.38 -20.56 15.03
C LYS A 226 -19.65 -19.99 14.39
N THR A 227 -19.74 -18.67 14.24
CA THR A 227 -20.90 -18.03 13.57
C THR A 227 -21.04 -18.44 12.11
N LEU A 228 -19.91 -18.65 11.41
CA LEU A 228 -19.89 -19.10 10.02
C LEU A 228 -20.43 -20.53 9.89
N ASP A 229 -20.10 -21.41 10.84
CA ASP A 229 -20.63 -22.77 10.91
C ASP A 229 -22.14 -22.78 11.20
N GLU A 230 -22.63 -21.91 12.11
CA GLU A 230 -24.06 -21.73 12.37
C GLU A 230 -24.82 -21.28 11.11
N ILE A 231 -24.29 -20.29 10.37
CA ILE A 231 -24.84 -19.84 9.08
C ILE A 231 -24.84 -20.98 8.07
N ARG A 232 -23.79 -21.81 8.03
CA ARG A 232 -23.72 -22.96 7.10
C ARG A 232 -24.81 -23.98 7.40
N VAL A 233 -25.07 -24.28 8.68
CA VAL A 233 -26.14 -25.18 9.11
C VAL A 233 -27.50 -24.61 8.71
N LEU A 234 -27.75 -23.32 8.97
CA LEU A 234 -28.99 -22.66 8.57
C LEU A 234 -29.20 -22.71 7.06
N ARG A 235 -28.18 -22.39 6.26
CA ARG A 235 -28.24 -22.44 4.79
C ARG A 235 -28.60 -23.82 4.27
N LYS A 236 -28.02 -24.87 4.87
CA LYS A 236 -28.36 -26.25 4.52
C LYS A 236 -29.83 -26.55 4.85
N GLY A 237 -30.29 -26.15 6.03
CA GLY A 237 -31.71 -26.26 6.41
C GLY A 237 -32.64 -25.59 5.40
N TYR A 238 -32.35 -24.35 5.00
CA TYR A 238 -33.14 -23.65 3.98
C TYR A 238 -33.12 -24.35 2.61
N SER A 239 -31.98 -24.90 2.19
CA SER A 239 -31.89 -25.66 0.93
C SER A 239 -32.72 -26.95 0.96
N ASP A 240 -32.79 -27.61 2.11
CA ASP A 240 -33.58 -28.83 2.27
C ASP A 240 -35.08 -28.50 2.33
N LEU A 241 -35.46 -27.37 2.96
CA LEU A 241 -36.84 -26.85 2.89
C LEU A 241 -37.24 -26.50 1.45
N ASP A 242 -36.40 -25.81 0.69
CA ASP A 242 -36.70 -25.40 -0.69
C ASP A 242 -37.00 -26.59 -1.60
N LYS A 243 -36.25 -27.69 -1.46
CA LYS A 243 -36.50 -28.94 -2.20
C LYS A 243 -37.84 -29.59 -1.85
N ASN A 244 -38.22 -29.57 -0.57
CA ASN A 244 -39.48 -30.16 -0.10
C ASN A 244 -40.69 -29.29 -0.44
N VAL A 245 -40.55 -27.96 -0.40
CA VAL A 245 -41.62 -27.04 -0.78
C VAL A 245 -41.81 -27.00 -2.29
N SER A 246 -40.73 -27.15 -3.07
CA SER A 246 -40.79 -27.11 -4.54
C SER A 246 -41.43 -28.35 -5.18
N SER A 247 -41.49 -29.51 -4.50
CA SER A 247 -42.14 -30.71 -5.07
C SER A 247 -43.66 -30.70 -4.93
N ASP A 248 -44.19 -30.01 -3.92
CA ASP A 248 -45.60 -30.19 -3.51
C ASP A 248 -46.50 -29.01 -3.92
N ILE A 249 -45.90 -27.89 -4.37
CA ILE A 249 -46.65 -26.70 -4.79
C ILE A 249 -46.45 -26.47 -6.30
N GLU A 250 -47.46 -26.85 -7.10
CA GLU A 250 -47.56 -26.40 -8.49
C GLU A 250 -47.85 -24.90 -8.52
N VAL A 251 -46.81 -24.07 -8.54
CA VAL A 251 -46.97 -22.62 -8.69
C VAL A 251 -47.51 -22.34 -10.10
N PRO A 252 -48.66 -21.65 -10.24
CA PRO A 252 -49.19 -21.28 -11.54
C PRO A 252 -48.14 -20.50 -12.33
N LYS A 253 -47.87 -20.89 -13.58
CA LYS A 253 -46.98 -20.12 -14.46
C LYS A 253 -47.69 -18.86 -14.92
N TYR A 254 -46.96 -17.74 -14.97
CA TYR A 254 -47.50 -16.49 -15.51
C TYR A 254 -47.66 -16.61 -17.03
N GLU A 255 -48.90 -16.55 -17.50
CA GLU A 255 -49.22 -16.58 -18.93
C GLU A 255 -49.21 -15.16 -19.49
N LYS A 256 -48.54 -14.97 -20.65
CA LYS A 256 -48.45 -13.65 -21.29
C LYS A 256 -49.85 -13.17 -21.68
N GLY A 257 -50.32 -12.10 -21.04
CA GLY A 257 -51.68 -11.54 -21.23
C GLY A 257 -52.66 -11.84 -20.09
N MET A 258 -52.24 -12.53 -19.04
CA MET A 258 -53.01 -12.69 -17.81
C MET A 258 -52.99 -11.38 -17.00
N ASP A 259 -54.14 -11.01 -16.44
CA ASP A 259 -54.26 -9.89 -15.50
C ASP A 259 -53.51 -10.19 -14.19
N GLU A 260 -52.73 -9.23 -13.69
CA GLU A 260 -51.89 -9.41 -12.50
C GLU A 260 -52.72 -9.79 -11.26
N ASN A 261 -53.90 -9.18 -11.06
CA ASN A 261 -54.74 -9.50 -9.91
C ASN A 261 -55.27 -10.93 -9.99
N LYS A 262 -55.61 -11.39 -11.20
CA LYS A 262 -56.07 -12.76 -11.45
C LYS A 262 -54.96 -13.79 -11.26
N PHE A 263 -53.71 -13.41 -11.50
CA PHE A 263 -52.55 -14.24 -11.19
C PHE A 263 -52.38 -14.38 -9.66
N PHE A 264 -52.41 -13.27 -8.92
CA PHE A 264 -52.29 -13.30 -7.46
C PHE A 264 -53.43 -14.07 -6.78
N GLU A 265 -54.66 -13.99 -7.29
CA GLU A 265 -55.80 -14.75 -6.78
C GLU A 265 -55.59 -16.27 -6.97
N LYS A 266 -55.07 -16.69 -8.12
CA LYS A 266 -54.72 -18.11 -8.38
C LYS A 266 -53.58 -18.59 -7.48
N VAL A 267 -52.56 -17.77 -7.25
CA VAL A 267 -51.46 -18.09 -6.33
C VAL A 267 -51.99 -18.20 -4.90
N GLY A 268 -52.85 -17.29 -4.46
CA GLY A 268 -53.49 -17.32 -3.14
C GLY A 268 -54.29 -18.61 -2.92
N LEU A 269 -55.13 -18.99 -3.88
CA LEU A 269 -55.89 -20.24 -3.84
C LEU A 269 -55.01 -21.50 -3.82
N ALA A 270 -53.86 -21.47 -4.52
CA ALA A 270 -52.90 -22.58 -4.50
C ALA A 270 -52.21 -22.72 -3.13
N LEU A 271 -51.89 -21.59 -2.48
CA LEU A 271 -51.29 -21.55 -1.14
C LEU A 271 -52.27 -21.94 -0.04
N GLU A 272 -53.55 -21.63 -0.18
CA GLU A 272 -54.60 -22.07 0.75
C GLU A 272 -54.81 -23.60 0.66
N LYS A 273 -54.80 -24.14 -0.57
CA LYS A 273 -54.93 -25.58 -0.81
C LYS A 273 -53.75 -26.41 -0.31
N SER A 274 -52.54 -25.85 -0.32
CA SER A 274 -51.36 -26.55 0.23
C SER A 274 -51.35 -26.59 1.76
N GLY A 275 -52.25 -25.87 2.43
CA GLY A 275 -52.35 -25.85 3.89
C GLY A 275 -51.23 -25.09 4.60
N LEU A 276 -50.34 -24.42 3.85
CA LEU A 276 -49.25 -23.59 4.39
C LEU A 276 -49.73 -22.25 4.96
N PHE A 277 -50.88 -21.76 4.50
CA PHE A 277 -51.54 -20.59 5.05
C PHE A 277 -52.98 -20.95 5.45
N LYS A 278 -53.23 -21.05 6.76
CA LYS A 278 -54.59 -20.93 7.30
C LYS A 278 -54.81 -19.46 7.62
N VAL A 279 -55.73 -18.83 6.89
CA VAL A 279 -56.29 -17.52 7.25
C VAL A 279 -57.21 -17.68 8.46
#